data_AF-A0A1H9MZS2-F1
#
_entry.id   AF-A0A1H9MZS2-F1
#
_cell.length_a   1.000
_cell.length_b   1.000
_cell.length_c   1.000
_cell.angle_alpha   90.00
_cell.angle_beta   90.00
_cell.angle_gamma   90.00
#
_symmetry.space_group_name_H-M   'P 1'
#
loop_
_entity.id
_entity.type
_entity.pdbx_description
1 polymer ?
#
loop_
_entity_poly.entity_id
_entity_poly.type
_entity_poly.pdbx_seq_one_letter_code
_entity_poly.pdbx_strand_id
1 'polypeptide(L)'
;MTPARLPAAALPATGAPSPTDPLLDLAGRLAVTGTLTDQVDTTLPLLAEQLHATVTVFAVAGSRAAGVRCWPHDAGWAEALRQGFAASWEAGPMTLWFRRAGVVPALPVEEVMSGWGTEPGRVLEHGGRVLHRLLIIPIARTGATIAAYFAARHEEPFGDAEIALARRFQPVVVASHGRFLRPPDPALTARQQSVLRLLAEGRTVRAIGSRLGISQSTVDKHVRDLYRRLGTQDRASTIRAAQVRGLLDGLVGEDWQDLLITTDPHPGPSSAR
;
A
#
# COMPACT_ATOMS: atom_id res chain seq x y z
N MET A 1 -36.17 -28.98 -19.21
CA MET A 1 -34.80 -29.07 -19.75
C MET A 1 -33.86 -28.42 -18.75
N THR A 2 -33.14 -29.23 -17.99
CA THR A 2 -32.20 -28.80 -16.94
C THR A 2 -30.80 -28.79 -17.53
N PRO A 3 -29.99 -27.71 -17.43
CA PRO A 3 -28.65 -27.71 -17.99
C PRO A 3 -27.73 -28.57 -17.12
N ALA A 4 -26.90 -29.38 -17.79
CA ALA A 4 -25.95 -30.30 -17.18
C ALA A 4 -24.88 -29.55 -16.37
N ARG A 5 -24.63 -30.02 -15.14
CA ARG A 5 -23.50 -29.60 -14.30
C ARG A 5 -22.19 -30.07 -14.93
N LEU A 6 -21.27 -29.14 -15.18
CA LEU A 6 -19.86 -29.45 -15.47
C LEU A 6 -19.20 -30.12 -14.25
N PRO A 7 -18.29 -31.08 -14.43
CA PRO A 7 -17.60 -31.73 -13.33
C PRO A 7 -16.63 -30.76 -12.65
N ALA A 8 -16.56 -30.82 -11.32
CA ALA A 8 -15.58 -30.08 -10.55
C ALA A 8 -14.18 -30.64 -10.87
N ALA A 9 -13.36 -29.84 -11.56
CA ALA A 9 -11.95 -30.16 -11.74
C ALA A 9 -11.27 -30.19 -10.36
N ALA A 10 -10.68 -31.33 -10.02
CA ALA A 10 -9.88 -31.50 -8.82
C ALA A 10 -8.70 -30.51 -8.88
N LEU A 11 -8.54 -29.69 -7.84
CA LEU A 11 -7.37 -28.86 -7.64
C LEU A 11 -6.14 -29.78 -7.53
N PRO A 12 -5.05 -29.53 -8.29
CA PRO A 12 -3.86 -30.34 -8.18
C PRO A 12 -3.22 -30.12 -6.80
N ALA A 13 -2.61 -31.20 -6.29
CA ALA A 13 -1.88 -31.22 -5.04
C ALA A 13 -0.81 -30.11 -4.98
N THR A 14 -0.65 -29.52 -3.79
CA THR A 14 0.37 -28.53 -3.42
C THR A 14 1.79 -29.05 -3.68
N GLY A 15 2.30 -28.78 -4.88
CA GLY A 15 3.72 -28.69 -5.17
C GLY A 15 4.09 -27.20 -5.19
N ALA A 16 5.13 -26.81 -4.45
CA ALA A 16 5.65 -25.45 -4.48
C ALA A 16 6.02 -25.05 -5.92
N PRO A 17 5.62 -23.85 -6.40
CA PRO A 17 6.00 -23.40 -7.74
C PRO A 17 7.51 -23.19 -7.83
N SER A 18 8.16 -23.81 -8.83
CA SER A 18 9.55 -23.48 -9.22
C SER A 18 9.55 -22.17 -10.05
N PRO A 19 10.49 -21.22 -9.81
CA PRO A 19 10.37 -19.83 -10.23
C PRO A 19 11.03 -19.56 -11.58
N THR A 20 10.44 -18.72 -12.43
CA THR A 20 11.17 -18.13 -13.57
C THR A 20 10.67 -16.74 -13.98
N ASP A 21 9.46 -16.33 -13.60
CA ASP A 21 9.00 -14.95 -13.78
C ASP A 21 8.82 -14.27 -12.41
N PRO A 22 9.71 -13.33 -12.04
CA PRO A 22 9.61 -12.53 -10.82
C PRO A 22 8.25 -11.84 -10.65
N LEU A 23 7.58 -11.48 -11.75
CA LEU A 23 6.25 -10.88 -11.72
C LEU A 23 5.18 -11.88 -11.26
N LEU A 24 5.27 -13.13 -11.72
CA LEU A 24 4.34 -14.19 -11.34
C LEU A 24 4.57 -14.62 -9.90
N ASP A 25 5.82 -14.69 -9.44
CA ASP A 25 6.13 -14.95 -8.03
C ASP A 25 5.55 -13.85 -7.13
N LEU A 26 5.78 -12.57 -7.47
CA LEU A 26 5.20 -11.45 -6.72
C LEU A 26 3.66 -11.53 -6.73
N ALA A 27 3.04 -11.72 -7.90
CA ALA A 27 1.58 -11.78 -8.00
C ALA A 27 1.00 -12.94 -7.15
N GLY A 28 1.64 -14.12 -7.19
CA GLY A 28 1.24 -15.27 -6.39
C GLY A 28 1.31 -15.02 -4.89
N ARG A 29 2.41 -14.40 -4.42
CA ARG A 29 2.59 -14.05 -3.00
C ARG A 29 1.63 -12.96 -2.54
N LEU A 30 1.40 -11.93 -3.35
CA LEU A 30 0.46 -10.86 -3.01
C LEU A 30 -1.00 -11.31 -3.08
N ALA A 31 -1.34 -12.37 -3.82
CA ALA A 31 -2.70 -12.89 -3.88
C ALA A 31 -3.15 -13.53 -2.56
N VAL A 32 -2.23 -14.06 -1.75
CA VAL A 32 -2.54 -14.81 -0.52
C VAL A 32 -2.35 -14.01 0.78
N THR A 33 -1.72 -12.85 0.72
CA THR A 33 -1.53 -12.00 1.91
C THR A 33 -2.81 -11.23 2.24
N GLY A 34 -3.08 -11.04 3.53
CA GLY A 34 -4.37 -10.53 4.02
C GLY A 34 -4.36 -9.07 4.47
N THR A 35 -3.20 -8.51 4.83
CA THR A 35 -3.08 -7.15 5.38
C THR A 35 -2.18 -6.26 4.53
N LEU A 36 -2.28 -4.93 4.69
CA LEU A 36 -1.38 -3.99 4.02
C LEU A 36 0.08 -4.19 4.47
N THR A 37 0.29 -4.50 5.75
CA THR A 37 1.62 -4.77 6.31
C THR A 37 2.26 -5.98 5.63
N ASP A 38 1.54 -7.10 5.52
CA ASP A 38 2.04 -8.31 4.85
C ASP A 38 2.35 -8.06 3.36
N GLN A 39 1.56 -7.21 2.72
CA GLN A 39 1.75 -6.83 1.32
C GLN A 39 3.03 -6.03 1.13
N VAL A 40 3.31 -5.09 2.03
CA VAL A 40 4.56 -4.32 2.06
C VAL A 40 5.75 -5.24 2.33
N ASP A 41 5.65 -6.13 3.32
CA ASP A 41 6.71 -7.09 3.67
C ASP A 41 7.01 -8.08 2.55
N THR A 42 6.01 -8.39 1.73
CA THR A 42 6.20 -9.22 0.53
C THR A 42 6.85 -8.42 -0.61
N THR A 43 6.45 -7.16 -0.78
CA THR A 43 6.84 -6.34 -1.94
C THR A 43 8.26 -5.80 -1.81
N LEU A 44 8.66 -5.34 -0.62
CA LEU A 44 9.94 -4.68 -0.39
C LEU A 44 11.16 -5.54 -0.76
N PRO A 45 11.30 -6.79 -0.27
CA PRO A 45 12.47 -7.61 -0.57
C PRO A 45 12.57 -7.98 -2.04
N LEU A 46 11.42 -8.28 -2.67
CA LEU A 46 11.38 -8.65 -4.08
C LEU A 46 11.77 -7.48 -4.97
N LEU A 47 11.22 -6.28 -4.74
CA LEU A 47 11.63 -5.10 -5.52
C LEU A 47 13.11 -4.78 -5.31
N ALA A 48 13.61 -4.87 -4.08
CA ALA A 48 15.02 -4.60 -3.79
C ALA A 48 15.98 -5.59 -4.46
N GLU A 49 15.62 -6.87 -4.48
CA GLU A 49 16.37 -7.91 -5.20
C GLU A 49 16.38 -7.65 -6.70
N GLN A 50 15.20 -7.38 -7.29
CA GLN A 50 15.05 -7.20 -8.73
C GLN A 50 15.67 -5.90 -9.27
N LEU A 51 15.74 -4.85 -8.44
CA LEU A 51 16.30 -3.54 -8.81
C LEU A 51 17.72 -3.33 -8.28
N HIS A 52 18.28 -4.30 -7.56
CA HIS A 52 19.59 -4.21 -6.90
C HIS A 52 19.77 -2.88 -6.15
N ALA A 53 18.76 -2.52 -5.36
CA ALA A 53 18.64 -1.21 -4.75
C ALA A 53 18.00 -1.29 -3.37
N THR A 54 18.26 -0.29 -2.53
CA THR A 54 17.48 -0.12 -1.31
C THR A 54 16.10 0.41 -1.69
N VAL A 55 15.06 -0.32 -1.33
CA VAL A 55 13.68 0.05 -1.63
C VAL A 55 12.96 0.50 -0.36
N THR A 56 12.25 1.61 -0.42
CA THR A 56 11.41 2.11 0.67
C THR A 56 9.99 2.36 0.22
N VAL A 57 9.03 1.93 1.03
CA VAL A 57 7.64 2.38 0.91
C VAL A 57 7.44 3.70 1.63
N PHE A 58 6.69 4.59 0.99
CA PHE A 58 6.48 5.96 1.42
C PHE A 58 5.03 6.38 1.23
N ALA A 59 4.57 7.24 2.15
CA ALA A 59 3.22 7.79 2.16
C ALA A 59 3.22 9.27 2.53
N VAL A 60 2.35 10.05 1.89
CA VAL A 60 2.13 11.46 2.25
C VAL A 60 0.67 11.82 2.21
N ALA A 61 0.14 12.41 3.28
CA ALA A 61 -1.07 13.24 3.26
C ALA A 61 -0.78 14.68 3.64
N GLY A 62 -1.25 15.62 2.81
CA GLY A 62 -1.13 17.03 3.10
C GLY A 62 0.34 17.42 3.25
N SER A 63 0.70 17.85 4.47
CA SER A 63 2.06 18.24 4.89
C SER A 63 2.88 17.12 5.54
N ARG A 64 2.24 16.00 5.91
CA ARG A 64 2.91 14.91 6.62
C ARG A 64 3.42 13.87 5.65
N ALA A 65 4.74 13.83 5.49
CA ALA A 65 5.46 12.79 4.78
C ALA A 65 6.07 11.78 5.76
N ALA A 66 5.94 10.49 5.48
CA ALA A 66 6.62 9.46 6.25
C ALA A 66 7.16 8.36 5.34
N GLY A 67 8.49 8.19 5.37
CA GLY A 67 9.18 6.99 4.89
C GLY A 67 9.31 6.02 6.04
N VAL A 68 8.89 4.77 5.84
CA VAL A 68 8.68 3.89 6.99
C VAL A 68 9.47 2.61 6.93
N ARG A 69 9.36 1.85 5.84
CA ARG A 69 9.95 0.52 5.77
C ARG A 69 10.86 0.47 4.57
N CYS A 70 12.12 0.15 4.85
CA CYS A 70 13.18 0.01 3.88
C CYS A 70 13.67 -1.44 3.86
N TRP A 71 14.01 -1.91 2.67
CA TRP A 71 14.70 -3.18 2.48
C TRP A 71 15.87 -3.00 1.49
N PRO A 72 17.08 -3.47 1.83
CA PRO A 72 17.50 -3.90 3.17
C PRO A 72 17.27 -2.82 4.22
N HIS A 73 17.18 -3.21 5.49
CA HIS A 73 16.97 -2.23 6.55
C HIS A 73 18.15 -1.26 6.61
N ASP A 74 17.85 0.02 6.46
CA ASP A 74 18.77 1.14 6.54
C ASP A 74 18.06 2.26 7.31
N ALA A 75 18.24 2.27 8.63
CA ALA A 75 17.65 3.25 9.54
C ALA A 75 18.01 4.68 9.14
N GLY A 76 19.20 4.83 8.56
CA GLY A 76 19.71 6.09 8.13
C GLY A 76 19.03 6.62 6.86
N TRP A 77 18.88 5.78 5.85
CA TRP A 77 18.08 6.07 4.65
C TRP A 77 16.64 6.45 5.00
N ALA A 78 16.00 5.70 5.91
CA ALA A 78 14.63 6.00 6.36
C ALA A 78 14.54 7.37 7.06
N GLU A 79 15.55 7.73 7.88
CA GLU A 79 15.64 9.05 8.51
C GLU A 79 15.87 10.16 7.48
N ALA A 80 16.79 9.96 6.55
CA ALA A 80 17.08 10.93 5.50
C ALA A 80 15.85 11.19 4.63
N LEU A 81 15.10 10.15 4.26
CA LEU A 81 13.82 10.28 3.58
C LEU A 81 12.83 11.12 4.40
N ARG A 82 12.66 10.83 5.69
CA ARG A 82 11.75 11.58 6.56
C ARG A 82 12.14 13.05 6.67
N GLN A 83 13.43 13.37 6.81
CA GLN A 83 13.91 14.74 6.97
C GLN A 83 13.96 15.51 5.64
N GLY A 84 14.61 14.94 4.62
CA GLY A 84 14.85 15.60 3.34
C GLY A 84 13.59 15.78 2.49
N PHE A 85 12.66 14.82 2.53
CA PHE A 85 11.38 14.99 1.86
C PHE A 85 10.42 15.87 2.65
N ALA A 86 10.39 15.86 4.00
CA ALA A 86 9.49 16.75 4.74
C ALA A 86 9.72 18.23 4.41
N ALA A 87 10.99 18.66 4.29
CA ALA A 87 11.33 20.04 3.94
C ALA A 87 10.97 20.40 2.48
N SER A 88 11.08 19.44 1.56
CA SER A 88 10.85 19.66 0.13
C SER A 88 9.40 19.41 -0.30
N TRP A 89 8.57 18.70 0.48
CA TRP A 89 7.34 18.11 -0.04
C TRP A 89 6.10 19.01 0.01
N GLU A 90 5.94 19.94 0.97
CA GLU A 90 4.73 20.79 0.99
C GLU A 90 4.56 21.63 -0.28
N ALA A 91 5.67 22.09 -0.87
CA ALA A 91 5.70 22.98 -2.03
C ALA A 91 6.66 22.52 -3.16
N GLY A 92 7.21 21.30 -3.05
CA GLY A 92 8.21 20.81 -3.98
C GLY A 92 7.67 20.47 -5.37
N PRO A 93 8.51 20.62 -6.40
CA PRO A 93 8.23 20.19 -7.77
C PRO A 93 7.58 18.80 -7.88
N MET A 94 8.13 17.82 -7.17
CA MET A 94 7.65 16.43 -7.21
C MET A 94 6.23 16.29 -6.68
N THR A 95 5.90 16.91 -5.54
CA THR A 95 4.56 16.83 -4.95
C THR A 95 3.52 17.43 -5.86
N LEU A 96 3.80 18.63 -6.40
CA LEU A 96 2.90 19.32 -7.33
C LEU A 96 2.69 18.48 -8.59
N TRP A 97 3.76 17.85 -9.07
CA TRP A 97 3.70 16.96 -10.22
C TRP A 97 2.83 15.73 -9.94
N PHE A 98 3.05 14.98 -8.85
CA PHE A 98 2.22 13.81 -8.51
C PHE A 98 0.75 14.18 -8.25
N ARG A 99 0.51 15.34 -7.63
CA ARG A 99 -0.84 15.90 -7.45
C ARG A 99 -1.52 16.24 -8.77
N ARG A 100 -0.79 16.40 -9.88
CA ARG A 100 -1.37 16.61 -11.21
C ARG A 100 -1.45 15.31 -12.02
N ALA A 101 -0.39 14.50 -11.99
CA ALA A 101 -0.22 13.34 -12.84
C ALA A 101 -1.01 12.10 -12.38
N GLY A 102 -1.30 11.98 -11.08
CA GLY A 102 -1.97 10.79 -10.54
C GLY A 102 -1.03 9.59 -10.44
N VAL A 103 -1.56 8.37 -10.60
CA VAL A 103 -0.75 7.15 -10.65
C VAL A 103 -0.24 6.98 -12.08
N VAL A 104 1.05 7.22 -12.27
CA VAL A 104 1.78 7.13 -13.55
C VAL A 104 2.69 5.91 -13.58
N PRO A 105 3.10 5.41 -14.75
CA PRO A 105 4.13 4.37 -14.87
C PRO A 105 5.38 4.69 -14.04
N ALA A 106 6.06 3.68 -13.51
CA ALA A 106 7.35 3.87 -12.82
C ALA A 106 8.35 4.63 -13.70
N LEU A 107 9.10 5.56 -13.09
CA LEU A 107 10.01 6.45 -13.78
C LEU A 107 11.16 6.94 -12.88
N PRO A 108 12.34 7.24 -13.43
CA PRO A 108 13.42 7.88 -12.69
C PRO A 108 13.03 9.31 -12.28
N VAL A 109 13.48 9.75 -11.11
CA VAL A 109 13.16 11.08 -10.56
C VAL A 109 13.76 12.19 -11.44
N GLU A 110 14.87 11.93 -12.09
CA GLU A 110 15.54 12.84 -13.03
C GLU A 110 14.59 13.27 -14.16
N GLU A 111 13.75 12.37 -14.67
CA GLU A 111 12.75 12.70 -15.69
C GLU A 111 11.71 13.68 -15.16
N VAL A 112 11.26 13.51 -13.91
CA VAL A 112 10.33 14.45 -13.26
C VAL A 112 11.01 15.81 -13.07
N MET A 113 12.24 15.83 -12.59
CA MET A 113 12.96 17.05 -12.19
C MET A 113 13.48 17.87 -13.38
N SER A 114 13.82 17.22 -14.49
CA SER A 114 14.24 17.89 -15.73
C SER A 114 13.21 18.90 -16.23
N GLY A 115 11.93 18.61 -16.07
CA GLY A 115 10.83 19.51 -16.42
C GLY A 115 10.69 20.76 -15.52
N TRP A 116 11.43 20.81 -14.41
CA TRP A 116 11.39 21.91 -13.44
C TRP A 116 12.70 22.69 -13.35
N GLY A 117 13.66 22.43 -14.26
CA GLY A 117 14.93 23.17 -14.32
C GLY A 117 15.79 23.05 -13.04
N THR A 118 15.53 22.03 -12.22
CA THR A 118 16.26 21.77 -10.97
C THR A 118 17.24 20.63 -11.24
N GLU A 119 18.53 20.78 -10.92
CA GLU A 119 19.48 19.65 -11.08
C GLU A 119 19.03 18.48 -10.18
N PRO A 120 18.72 17.30 -10.76
CA PRO A 120 18.38 16.12 -10.00
C PRO A 120 19.67 15.55 -9.41
N GLY A 121 20.09 16.06 -8.26
CA GLY A 121 21.43 15.73 -7.79
C GLY A 121 21.64 15.71 -6.30
N ARG A 122 20.78 16.31 -5.46
CA ARG A 122 21.05 16.38 -4.01
C ARG A 122 19.80 16.19 -3.17
N VAL A 123 18.89 15.35 -3.65
CA VAL A 123 17.56 15.24 -3.03
C VAL A 123 17.66 14.67 -1.62
N LEU A 124 18.64 13.80 -1.34
CA LEU A 124 18.84 13.20 -0.02
C LEU A 124 20.32 12.90 0.25
N GLU A 125 20.90 13.56 1.25
CA GLU A 125 22.18 13.19 1.85
C GLU A 125 21.93 12.24 3.03
N HIS A 126 22.58 11.09 3.04
CA HIS A 126 22.54 10.16 4.16
C HIS A 126 23.94 9.63 4.50
N GLY A 127 24.37 9.76 5.76
CA GLY A 127 25.67 9.23 6.22
C GLY A 127 26.88 9.81 5.46
N GLY A 128 26.79 11.04 4.94
CA GLY A 128 27.80 11.65 4.08
C GLY A 128 27.79 11.16 2.62
N ARG A 129 26.79 10.37 2.23
CA ARG A 129 26.60 9.88 0.86
C ARG A 129 25.37 10.54 0.24
N VAL A 130 25.56 11.18 -0.90
CA VAL A 130 24.45 11.71 -1.68
C VAL A 130 23.82 10.57 -2.46
N LEU A 131 22.51 10.38 -2.33
CA LEU A 131 21.75 9.47 -3.19
C LEU A 131 21.35 10.21 -4.45
N HIS A 132 21.96 9.79 -5.57
CA HIS A 132 21.81 10.48 -6.85
C HIS A 132 20.85 9.81 -7.81
N ARG A 133 20.47 8.55 -7.57
CA ARG A 133 19.66 7.74 -8.49
C ARG A 133 18.44 7.21 -7.77
N LEU A 134 17.28 7.73 -8.17
CA LEU A 134 16.00 7.41 -7.56
C LEU A 134 15.03 6.97 -8.65
N LEU A 135 14.47 5.77 -8.50
CA LEU A 135 13.35 5.29 -9.28
C LEU A 135 12.10 5.33 -8.40
N ILE A 136 11.04 5.97 -8.88
CA ILE A 136 9.77 6.02 -8.17
C ILE A 136 8.74 5.11 -8.84
N ILE A 137 7.99 4.40 -8.00
CA ILE A 137 6.90 3.51 -8.38
C ILE A 137 5.64 3.99 -7.63
N PRO A 138 4.86 4.92 -8.21
CA PRO A 138 3.63 5.40 -7.58
C PRO A 138 2.58 4.28 -7.52
N ILE A 139 1.95 4.04 -6.36
CA ILE A 139 1.01 2.92 -6.22
C ILE A 139 -0.41 3.36 -5.86
N ALA A 140 -0.58 4.57 -5.31
CA ALA A 140 -1.90 5.12 -5.07
C ALA A 140 -1.88 6.64 -5.02
N ARG A 141 -3.03 7.22 -5.37
CA ARG A 141 -3.35 8.60 -5.07
C ARG A 141 -4.81 8.69 -4.62
N THR A 142 -5.02 9.09 -3.37
CA THR A 142 -6.36 9.19 -2.75
C THR A 142 -6.53 10.58 -2.15
N GLY A 143 -7.33 11.41 -2.81
CA GLY A 143 -7.45 12.84 -2.47
C GLY A 143 -6.13 13.58 -2.68
N ALA A 144 -5.62 14.19 -1.60
CA ALA A 144 -4.29 14.83 -1.54
C ALA A 144 -3.16 13.85 -1.17
N THR A 145 -3.49 12.58 -0.95
CA THR A 145 -2.57 11.58 -0.42
C THR A 145 -1.91 10.79 -1.54
N ILE A 146 -0.60 10.55 -1.44
CA ILE A 146 0.18 9.78 -2.41
C ILE A 146 0.91 8.66 -1.67
N ALA A 147 0.89 7.45 -2.22
CA ALA A 147 1.73 6.33 -1.78
C ALA A 147 2.62 5.87 -2.93
N ALA A 148 3.88 5.58 -2.64
CA ALA A 148 4.86 5.14 -3.64
C ALA A 148 5.93 4.24 -3.00
N TYR A 149 6.56 3.42 -3.83
CA TYR A 149 7.87 2.85 -3.53
C TYR A 149 8.96 3.69 -4.18
N PHE A 150 10.08 3.82 -3.50
CA PHE A 150 11.32 4.41 -4.02
C PHE A 150 12.40 3.36 -4.01
N ALA A 151 13.05 3.14 -5.15
CA ALA A 151 14.31 2.41 -5.21
C ALA A 151 15.46 3.42 -5.33
N ALA A 152 16.49 3.24 -4.50
CA ALA A 152 17.62 4.15 -4.41
C ALA A 152 18.94 3.38 -4.45
N ARG A 153 19.91 3.91 -5.23
CA ARG A 153 21.31 3.44 -5.24
C ARG A 153 22.29 4.57 -5.55
N HIS A 154 23.57 4.34 -5.29
CA HIS A 154 24.61 5.37 -5.42
C HIS A 154 25.39 5.33 -6.73
N GLU A 155 25.54 4.15 -7.33
CA GLU A 155 26.58 3.89 -8.32
C GLU A 155 26.15 4.32 -9.72
N GLU A 156 25.04 3.77 -10.21
CA GLU A 156 24.61 3.92 -11.59
C GLU A 156 23.11 4.22 -11.71
N PRO A 157 22.68 4.98 -12.74
CA PRO A 157 21.26 5.14 -13.05
C PRO A 157 20.57 3.79 -13.28
N PHE A 158 19.25 3.76 -13.07
CA PHE A 158 18.44 2.61 -13.45
C PHE A 158 18.42 2.48 -14.97
N GLY A 159 18.77 1.30 -15.46
CA GLY A 159 18.76 0.99 -16.89
C GLY A 159 17.34 0.79 -17.42
N ASP A 160 17.18 0.83 -18.75
CA ASP A 160 15.88 0.66 -19.41
C ASP A 160 15.17 -0.65 -19.02
N ALA A 161 15.93 -1.73 -18.82
CA ALA A 161 15.40 -3.02 -18.40
C ALA A 161 14.80 -2.97 -16.98
N GLU A 162 15.47 -2.29 -16.04
CA GLU A 162 15.00 -2.13 -14.65
C GLU A 162 13.78 -1.22 -14.59
N ILE A 163 13.77 -0.14 -15.37
CA ILE A 163 12.62 0.75 -15.51
C ILE A 163 11.43 -0.02 -16.11
N ALA A 164 11.65 -0.80 -17.17
CA ALA A 164 10.62 -1.63 -17.78
C ALA A 164 10.09 -2.70 -16.81
N LEU A 165 10.97 -3.28 -15.99
CA LEU A 165 10.59 -4.23 -14.94
C LEU A 165 9.70 -3.54 -13.89
N ALA A 166 10.12 -2.40 -13.36
CA ALA A 166 9.34 -1.63 -12.39
C ALA A 166 7.95 -1.25 -12.94
N ARG A 167 7.88 -0.85 -14.22
CA ARG A 167 6.60 -0.57 -14.91
C ARG A 167 5.69 -1.79 -15.03
N ARG A 168 6.25 -3.01 -15.18
CA ARG A 168 5.49 -4.26 -15.20
C ARG A 168 5.04 -4.70 -13.81
N PHE A 169 5.85 -4.48 -12.79
CA PHE A 169 5.54 -4.78 -11.39
C PHE A 169 4.43 -3.89 -10.84
N GLN A 170 4.46 -2.61 -11.22
CA GLN A 170 3.59 -1.60 -10.64
C GLN A 170 2.09 -1.95 -10.70
N PRO A 171 1.48 -2.43 -11.81
CA PRO A 171 0.07 -2.82 -11.81
C PRO A 171 -0.28 -3.90 -10.78
N VAL A 172 0.62 -4.86 -10.54
CA VAL A 172 0.41 -5.92 -9.55
C VAL A 172 0.41 -5.34 -8.14
N VAL A 173 1.39 -4.48 -7.84
CA VAL A 173 1.49 -3.77 -6.57
C VAL A 173 0.30 -2.83 -6.36
N VAL A 174 -0.10 -2.06 -7.38
CA VAL A 174 -1.28 -1.18 -7.37
C VAL A 174 -2.54 -2.00 -7.10
N ALA A 175 -2.74 -3.14 -7.77
CA ALA A 175 -3.93 -3.97 -7.57
C ALA A 175 -3.98 -4.55 -6.15
N SER A 176 -2.84 -4.96 -5.62
CA SER A 176 -2.75 -5.59 -4.30
C SER A 176 -2.87 -4.60 -3.14
N HIS A 177 -2.32 -3.40 -3.29
CA HIS A 177 -2.41 -2.32 -2.31
C HIS A 177 -3.70 -1.51 -2.46
N GLY A 178 -4.20 -1.39 -3.69
CA GLY A 178 -5.39 -0.63 -4.06
C GLY A 178 -6.70 -1.17 -3.51
N ARG A 179 -6.72 -2.32 -2.83
CA ARG A 179 -7.85 -2.73 -1.96
C ARG A 179 -7.85 -2.03 -0.59
N PHE A 180 -6.68 -1.67 -0.07
CA PHE A 180 -6.53 -0.96 1.21
C PHE A 180 -6.57 0.55 1.06
N LEU A 181 -6.06 1.06 -0.06
CA LEU A 181 -5.90 2.48 -0.33
C LEU A 181 -7.13 3.12 -0.99
N ARG A 182 -8.26 2.39 -1.06
CA ARG A 182 -9.50 2.91 -1.64
C ARG A 182 -10.01 4.09 -0.83
N PRO A 183 -10.47 5.17 -1.48
CA PRO A 183 -11.24 6.18 -0.78
C PRO A 183 -12.44 5.51 -0.08
N PRO A 184 -12.88 6.05 1.08
CA PRO A 184 -14.13 5.63 1.70
C PRO A 184 -15.21 5.59 0.64
N ASP A 185 -15.97 4.51 0.59
CA ASP A 185 -17.15 4.48 -0.26
C ASP A 185 -18.01 5.70 0.12
N PRO A 186 -18.28 6.62 -0.81
CA PRO A 186 -19.11 7.80 -0.52
C PRO A 186 -20.50 7.40 -0.02
N ALA A 187 -20.90 6.15 -0.26
CA ALA A 187 -22.09 5.56 0.31
C ALA A 187 -21.97 5.18 1.79
N LEU A 188 -20.85 5.28 2.49
CA LEU A 188 -20.77 5.06 3.95
C LEU A 188 -20.24 6.31 4.66
N THR A 189 -20.90 6.70 5.75
CA THR A 189 -20.37 7.75 6.62
C THR A 189 -19.18 7.23 7.42
N ALA A 190 -18.29 8.12 7.87
CA ALA A 190 -17.13 7.75 8.70
C ALA A 190 -17.55 6.88 9.91
N ARG A 191 -18.66 7.22 10.56
CA ARG A 191 -19.21 6.47 11.69
C ARG A 191 -19.69 5.07 11.30
N GLN A 192 -20.36 4.93 10.16
CA GLN A 192 -20.78 3.63 9.63
C GLN A 192 -19.57 2.74 9.33
N GLN A 193 -18.48 3.33 8.82
CA GLN A 193 -17.26 2.59 8.54
C GLN A 193 -16.55 2.11 9.81
N SER A 194 -16.51 2.93 10.87
CA SER A 194 -16.01 2.48 12.19
C SER A 194 -16.82 1.31 12.75
N VAL A 195 -18.16 1.37 12.66
CA VAL A 195 -19.04 0.28 13.11
C VAL A 195 -18.81 -0.99 12.28
N LEU A 196 -18.69 -0.86 10.96
CA LEU A 196 -18.45 -1.98 10.05
C LEU A 196 -17.13 -2.70 10.33
N ARG A 197 -16.03 -1.96 10.60
CA ARG A 197 -14.73 -2.54 11.00
C ARG A 197 -14.84 -3.35 12.29
N LEU A 198 -15.45 -2.78 13.33
CA LEU A 198 -15.60 -3.48 14.61
C LEU A 198 -16.55 -4.68 14.52
N LEU A 199 -17.54 -4.63 13.62
CA LEU A 199 -18.36 -5.80 13.30
C LEU A 199 -17.52 -6.91 12.63
N ALA A 200 -16.59 -6.57 11.74
CA ALA A 200 -15.71 -7.54 11.12
C ALA A 200 -14.74 -8.19 12.12
N GLU A 201 -14.29 -7.46 13.13
CA GLU A 201 -13.47 -7.97 14.25
C GLU A 201 -14.23 -8.91 15.20
N GLY A 202 -15.51 -9.21 14.95
CA GLY A 202 -16.30 -10.07 15.84
C GLY A 202 -16.83 -9.37 17.10
N ARG A 203 -16.72 -8.03 17.22
CA ARG A 203 -17.21 -7.31 18.40
C ARG A 203 -18.74 -7.36 18.53
N THR A 204 -19.24 -7.38 19.76
CA THR A 204 -20.68 -7.28 20.04
C THR A 204 -21.14 -5.82 19.92
N VAL A 205 -22.43 -5.60 19.64
CA VAL A 205 -23.03 -4.25 19.54
C VAL A 205 -22.73 -3.41 20.81
N ARG A 206 -22.77 -4.06 21.99
CA ARG A 206 -22.41 -3.44 23.26
C ARG A 206 -20.94 -3.00 23.29
N ALA A 207 -20.01 -3.88 22.92
CA ALA A 207 -18.58 -3.55 22.89
C ALA A 207 -18.25 -2.43 21.89
N ILE A 208 -18.94 -2.42 20.74
CA ILE A 208 -18.83 -1.35 19.74
C ILE A 208 -19.30 -0.03 20.34
N GLY A 209 -20.45 -0.02 21.02
CA GLY A 209 -20.99 1.18 21.66
C GLY A 209 -20.03 1.77 22.68
N SER A 210 -19.49 0.90 23.56
CA SER A 210 -18.46 1.30 24.53
C SER A 210 -17.21 1.88 23.86
N ARG A 211 -16.70 1.25 22.79
CA ARG A 211 -15.49 1.73 22.09
C ARG A 211 -15.71 3.06 21.36
N LEU A 212 -16.91 3.28 20.81
CA LEU A 212 -17.22 4.46 20.00
C LEU A 212 -17.85 5.61 20.79
N GLY A 213 -18.11 5.43 22.09
CA GLY A 213 -18.76 6.43 22.94
C GLY A 213 -20.24 6.67 22.60
N ILE A 214 -20.96 5.64 22.12
CA ILE A 214 -22.37 5.74 21.70
C ILE A 214 -23.22 4.61 22.32
N SER A 215 -24.53 4.82 22.40
CA SER A 215 -25.44 3.80 22.96
C SER A 215 -25.52 2.55 22.08
N GLN A 216 -25.82 1.40 22.69
CA GLN A 216 -26.07 0.14 21.97
C GLN A 216 -27.17 0.33 20.90
N SER A 217 -28.25 1.02 21.24
CA SER A 217 -29.35 1.34 20.32
C SER A 217 -28.92 2.19 19.11
N THR A 218 -27.89 3.03 19.27
CA THR A 218 -27.31 3.81 18.16
C THR A 218 -26.45 2.92 17.27
N VAL A 219 -25.68 2.01 17.84
CA VAL A 219 -24.94 1.00 17.06
C VAL A 219 -25.91 0.14 16.25
N ASP A 220 -26.99 -0.36 16.85
CA ASP A 220 -28.01 -1.16 16.15
C ASP A 220 -28.66 -0.41 14.97
N LYS A 221 -28.84 0.91 15.08
CA LYS A 221 -29.27 1.75 13.95
C LYS A 221 -28.21 1.76 12.84
N HIS A 222 -26.94 1.97 13.19
CA HIS A 222 -25.85 1.92 12.20
C HIS A 222 -25.72 0.55 11.53
N VAL A 223 -25.87 -0.56 12.27
CA VAL A 223 -25.83 -1.92 11.69
C VAL A 223 -26.95 -2.12 10.68
N ARG A 224 -28.19 -1.73 11.01
CA ARG A 224 -29.31 -1.82 10.06
C ARG A 224 -29.12 -0.96 8.83
N ASP A 225 -28.58 0.24 9.00
CA ASP A 225 -28.26 1.10 7.87
C ASP A 225 -27.15 0.50 7.00
N LEU A 226 -26.14 -0.14 7.60
CA LEU A 226 -25.10 -0.87 6.87
C LEU A 226 -25.69 -2.01 6.04
N TYR A 227 -26.60 -2.80 6.62
CA TYR A 227 -27.29 -3.88 5.92
C TYR A 227 -28.01 -3.35 4.68
N ARG A 228 -28.81 -2.29 4.86
CA ARG A 228 -29.54 -1.63 3.77
C ARG A 228 -28.60 -1.10 2.69
N ARG A 229 -27.54 -0.36 3.08
CA ARG A 229 -26.61 0.26 2.12
C ARG A 229 -25.76 -0.75 1.37
N LEU A 230 -25.41 -1.87 2.00
CA LEU A 230 -24.63 -2.93 1.36
C LEU A 230 -25.50 -3.94 0.60
N GLY A 231 -26.83 -3.87 0.72
CA GLY A 231 -27.76 -4.79 0.06
C GLY A 231 -27.71 -6.19 0.67
N THR A 232 -27.57 -6.27 2.00
CA THR A 232 -27.35 -7.49 2.77
C THR A 232 -28.38 -7.62 3.88
N GLN A 233 -28.53 -8.81 4.46
CA GLN A 233 -29.60 -9.11 5.42
C GLN A 233 -29.08 -9.47 6.82
N ASP A 234 -27.80 -9.81 6.93
CA ASP A 234 -27.22 -10.32 8.16
C ASP A 234 -25.73 -9.97 8.25
N ARG A 235 -25.17 -10.14 9.45
CA ARG A 235 -23.79 -9.79 9.75
C ARG A 235 -22.78 -10.47 8.82
N ALA A 236 -22.95 -11.75 8.54
CA ALA A 236 -21.99 -12.51 7.75
C ALA A 236 -22.04 -12.08 6.28
N SER A 237 -23.24 -11.92 5.71
CA SER A 237 -23.39 -11.42 4.34
C SER A 237 -22.88 -9.98 4.19
N THR A 238 -23.10 -9.12 5.19
CA THR A 238 -22.57 -7.74 5.24
C THR A 238 -21.04 -7.71 5.29
N ILE A 239 -20.43 -8.51 6.18
CA ILE A 239 -18.96 -8.59 6.29
C ILE A 239 -18.37 -9.10 4.97
N ARG A 240 -18.93 -10.16 4.39
CA ARG A 240 -18.45 -10.70 3.11
C ARG A 240 -18.60 -9.69 1.96
N ALA A 241 -19.73 -9.00 1.87
CA ALA A 241 -19.93 -7.95 0.86
C ALA A 241 -18.94 -6.80 1.05
N ALA A 242 -18.68 -6.41 2.30
CA ALA A 242 -17.69 -5.41 2.65
C ALA A 242 -16.26 -5.84 2.29
N GLN A 243 -15.88 -7.11 2.48
CA GLN A 243 -14.60 -7.67 2.04
C GLN A 243 -14.44 -7.61 0.52
N VAL A 244 -15.42 -8.12 -0.23
CA VAL A 244 -15.37 -8.13 -1.70
C VAL A 244 -15.27 -6.71 -2.27
N ARG A 245 -15.92 -5.74 -1.63
CA ARG A 245 -15.87 -4.33 -2.04
C ARG A 245 -14.63 -3.59 -1.50
N GLY A 246 -13.80 -4.22 -0.68
CA GLY A 246 -12.62 -3.61 -0.04
C GLY A 246 -12.96 -2.56 1.02
N LEU A 247 -14.16 -2.62 1.60
CA LEU A 247 -14.66 -1.66 2.60
C LEU A 247 -14.15 -1.95 4.03
N LEU A 248 -13.69 -3.17 4.27
CA LEU A 248 -13.00 -3.56 5.51
C LEU A 248 -11.49 -3.36 5.43
N ASP A 249 -10.97 -3.47 4.20
CA ASP A 249 -9.56 -3.25 3.87
C ASP A 249 -9.26 -1.74 3.82
N GLY A 250 -10.29 -0.92 3.60
CA GLY A 250 -10.23 0.53 3.49
C GLY A 250 -9.78 1.19 4.79
N LEU A 251 -8.53 1.62 4.80
CA LEU A 251 -7.95 2.44 5.84
C LEU A 251 -8.42 3.88 5.63
N VAL A 252 -9.37 4.30 6.45
CA VAL A 252 -9.94 5.65 6.38
C VAL A 252 -8.95 6.62 6.98
N GLY A 253 -8.65 7.71 6.26
CA GLY A 253 -8.09 8.97 6.78
C GLY A 253 -6.95 8.83 7.78
N GLU A 254 -5.72 9.11 7.36
CA GLU A 254 -4.51 9.12 8.21
C GLU A 254 -4.13 7.76 8.85
N ASP A 255 -5.07 6.86 9.18
CA ASP A 255 -4.84 5.54 9.80
C ASP A 255 -3.92 4.61 8.97
N TRP A 256 -3.93 4.68 7.64
CA TRP A 256 -2.99 3.88 6.83
C TRP A 256 -1.60 4.47 6.77
N GLN A 257 -1.48 5.78 6.95
CA GLN A 257 -0.16 6.37 7.13
C GLN A 257 0.40 5.77 8.41
N ASP A 258 -0.39 5.73 9.50
CA ASP A 258 0.01 5.10 10.76
C ASP A 258 0.37 3.61 10.61
N LEU A 259 -0.38 2.83 9.83
CA LEU A 259 -0.05 1.41 9.56
C LEU A 259 1.16 1.22 8.64
N LEU A 260 1.37 2.14 7.69
CA LEU A 260 2.62 2.16 6.97
C LEU A 260 3.75 2.62 7.87
N ILE A 261 3.51 3.48 8.88
CA ILE A 261 4.41 4.15 9.85
C ILE A 261 4.79 3.24 11.04
N THR A 262 4.03 2.20 11.37
CA THR A 262 4.36 1.33 12.52
C THR A 262 5.73 0.70 12.35
N THR A 263 6.66 1.17 13.16
CA THR A 263 8.11 0.97 13.16
C THR A 263 8.55 -0.40 13.67
N ASP A 264 7.74 -1.44 13.62
CA ASP A 264 8.25 -2.76 14.01
C ASP A 264 9.08 -3.34 12.85
N PRO A 265 10.42 -3.40 12.98
CA PRO A 265 11.24 -4.06 11.98
C PRO A 265 10.81 -5.52 11.95
N HIS A 266 10.54 -6.04 10.76
CA HIS A 266 10.56 -7.48 10.59
C HIS A 266 11.99 -7.91 10.96
N PRO A 267 12.21 -8.81 11.95
CA PRO A 267 13.53 -9.40 12.11
C PRO A 267 13.83 -10.07 10.76
N GLY A 268 14.91 -9.66 10.11
CA GLY A 268 15.38 -10.30 8.88
C GLY A 268 15.52 -11.82 9.10
N PRO A 269 15.65 -12.62 8.04
CA PRO A 269 15.79 -14.07 8.20
C PRO A 269 16.91 -14.32 9.20
N SER A 270 16.53 -14.94 10.33
CA SER A 270 17.48 -15.41 11.33
C SER A 270 18.49 -16.24 10.56
N SER A 271 19.75 -15.81 10.57
CA SER A 271 20.87 -16.62 10.12
C SER A 271 20.98 -17.81 11.05
N ALA A 272 20.16 -18.82 10.78
CA ALA A 272 20.24 -20.12 11.40
C ALA A 272 21.37 -20.89 10.72
N ARG A 273 22.52 -20.83 11.40
CA ARG A 273 23.72 -21.69 11.29
C ARG A 273 24.71 -21.40 10.17
#